data_AF-A0A948CEU0-F1
#
_entry.id   AF-A0A948CEU0-F1
#
_cell.length_a   1.000
_cell.length_b   1.000
_cell.length_c   1.000
_cell.angle_alpha   90.00
_cell.angle_beta   90.00
_cell.angle_gamma   90.00
#
_symmetry.space_group_name_H-M   'P 1'
#
loop_
_entity.id
_entity.type
_entity.pdbx_description
1 polymer ?
#
loop_
_entity_poly.entity_id
_entity_poly.type
_entity_poly.pdbx_seq_one_letter_code
_entity_poly.pdbx_strand_id
1 'polypeptide(L)'
;MARRLLWPLALALPGLTLAAAGLFHPHGLSYDTAWRWFALHVPGLLVFPLVGVALAVLVRGRTDAVAWVVRLSAYVYATFYTALDVVSGIGAGWVTHQLGPGVERPAAVSQMFRIGTPLGEVGSWALLVCVGVLVVDQLVRLRAPVLVGLVGLVLLAGAWLVHVGHIFAPEGVAGMALLGLGTGALALVGRDTEQKSGRTVQPSGPPTRQGV
;
A
#
# COMPACT_ATOMS: atom_id res chain seq x y z
N MET A 1 -11.85 18.94 15.42
CA MET A 1 -12.24 17.91 14.44
C MET A 1 -11.09 17.55 13.49
N ALA A 2 -10.47 18.54 12.81
CA ALA A 2 -9.39 18.32 11.83
C ALA A 2 -8.22 17.42 12.32
N ARG A 3 -7.69 17.66 13.53
CA ARG A 3 -6.59 16.82 14.10
C ARG A 3 -6.94 15.34 14.25
N ARG A 4 -8.22 14.97 14.37
CA ARG A 4 -8.65 13.57 14.53
C ARG A 4 -8.53 12.78 13.23
N LEU A 5 -8.65 13.44 12.08
CA LEU A 5 -8.62 12.81 10.77
C LEU A 5 -7.23 12.77 10.15
N LEU A 6 -6.28 13.60 10.61
CA LEU A 6 -4.93 13.66 10.04
C LEU A 6 -4.25 12.29 9.96
N TRP A 7 -4.40 11.46 11.01
CA TRP A 7 -3.78 10.14 11.03
C TRP A 7 -4.40 9.15 10.04
N PRO A 8 -5.74 8.91 10.05
CA PRO A 8 -6.42 8.16 8.99
C PRO A 8 -6.10 8.65 7.58
N LEU A 9 -6.09 9.97 7.36
CA LEU A 9 -5.81 10.56 6.05
C LEU A 9 -4.36 10.28 5.61
N ALA A 10 -3.40 10.42 6.53
CA ALA A 10 -2.00 10.11 6.25
C ALA A 10 -1.80 8.63 5.86
N LEU A 11 -2.54 7.70 6.47
CA LEU A 11 -2.48 6.28 6.12
C LEU A 11 -3.22 5.94 4.82
N ALA A 12 -4.24 6.71 4.45
CA ALA A 12 -4.94 6.52 3.18
C ALA A 12 -4.14 7.05 1.98
N LEU A 13 -3.32 8.08 2.21
CA LEU A 13 -2.68 8.86 1.16
C LEU A 13 -1.85 8.01 0.17
N PRO A 14 -1.00 7.04 0.58
CA PRO A 14 -0.20 6.27 -0.37
C PRO A 14 -1.03 5.54 -1.43
N GLY A 15 -2.08 4.83 -1.01
CA GLY A 15 -2.97 4.11 -1.92
C GLY A 15 -3.75 5.06 -2.84
N LEU A 16 -4.24 6.18 -2.31
CA LEU A 16 -4.95 7.18 -3.11
C LEU A 16 -4.04 7.88 -4.12
N THR A 17 -2.79 8.16 -3.76
CA THR A 17 -1.80 8.73 -4.68
C THR A 17 -1.49 7.76 -5.81
N LEU A 18 -1.32 6.47 -5.52
CA LEU A 18 -1.10 5.45 -6.55
C LEU A 18 -2.35 5.25 -7.43
N ALA A 19 -3.54 5.29 -6.86
CA ALA A 19 -4.79 5.24 -7.63
C ALA A 19 -4.86 6.41 -8.62
N ALA A 20 -4.55 7.63 -8.16
CA ALA A 20 -4.50 8.81 -9.03
C ALA A 20 -3.44 8.67 -10.13
N ALA A 21 -2.25 8.16 -9.81
CA ALA A 21 -1.19 7.91 -10.79
C ALA A 21 -1.59 6.84 -11.83
N GLY A 22 -2.27 5.78 -11.40
CA GLY A 22 -2.73 4.69 -12.27
C GLY A 22 -3.74 5.14 -13.34
N LEU A 23 -4.49 6.23 -13.12
CA LEU A 23 -5.36 6.83 -14.13
C LEU A 23 -4.59 7.33 -15.37
N PHE A 24 -3.31 7.65 -15.21
CA PHE A 24 -2.45 8.13 -16.29
C PHE A 24 -1.50 7.04 -16.82
N HIS A 25 -1.55 5.85 -16.24
CA HIS A 25 -0.66 4.75 -16.60
C HIS A 25 -1.04 4.14 -17.95
N PRO A 26 -0.13 4.07 -18.94
CA PRO A 26 -0.39 3.41 -20.22
C PRO A 26 -0.56 1.88 -20.08
N HIS A 27 -1.46 1.27 -20.86
CA HIS A 27 -1.65 -0.20 -20.88
C HIS A 27 -0.58 -0.96 -21.66
N GLY A 28 0.19 -0.26 -22.50
CA GLY A 28 1.22 -0.85 -23.33
C GLY A 28 2.49 -0.01 -23.32
N LEU A 29 3.62 -0.69 -23.46
CA LEU A 29 4.93 -0.06 -23.56
C LEU A 29 5.38 -0.03 -25.03
N SER A 30 5.39 1.18 -25.60
CA SER A 30 5.94 1.53 -26.92
C SER A 30 6.81 2.78 -26.76
N TYR A 31 7.52 3.20 -27.82
CA TYR A 31 8.27 4.46 -27.79
C TYR A 31 7.41 5.65 -27.33
N ASP A 32 6.19 5.77 -27.86
CA ASP A 32 5.27 6.88 -27.55
C ASP A 32 4.80 6.90 -26.10
N THR A 33 4.74 5.75 -25.43
CA THR A 33 4.29 5.63 -24.04
C THR A 33 5.44 5.49 -23.04
N ALA A 34 6.65 5.19 -23.51
CA ALA A 34 7.80 4.82 -22.68
C ALA A 34 8.22 5.89 -21.70
N TRP A 35 8.22 7.17 -22.11
CA TRP A 35 8.57 8.25 -21.19
C TRP A 35 7.56 8.39 -20.06
N ARG A 36 6.25 8.36 -20.37
CA ARG A 36 5.19 8.42 -19.36
C ARG A 36 5.24 7.20 -18.45
N TRP A 37 5.49 6.02 -19.00
CA TRP A 37 5.70 4.79 -18.25
C TRP A 37 6.82 4.98 -17.23
N PHE A 38 8.04 5.32 -17.68
CA PHE A 38 9.19 5.59 -16.81
C PHE A 38 8.88 6.67 -15.75
N ALA A 39 8.36 7.81 -16.18
CA ALA A 39 8.16 8.98 -15.31
C ALA A 39 7.13 8.73 -14.20
N LEU A 40 6.14 7.85 -14.41
CA LEU A 40 5.20 7.46 -13.36
C LEU A 40 5.82 6.51 -12.33
N HIS A 41 6.71 5.61 -12.75
CA HIS A 41 7.32 4.63 -11.85
C HIS A 41 8.46 5.22 -11.01
N VAL A 42 9.15 6.28 -11.48
CA VAL A 42 10.21 6.91 -10.67
C VAL A 42 9.70 7.45 -9.31
N PRO A 43 8.59 8.22 -9.23
CA PRO A 43 7.95 8.52 -7.95
C PRO A 43 7.30 7.28 -7.32
N GLY A 44 6.78 6.36 -8.14
CA GLY A 44 6.22 5.07 -7.71
C GLY A 44 7.16 4.30 -6.77
N LEU A 45 8.47 4.31 -7.07
CA LEU A 45 9.52 3.73 -6.25
C LEU A 45 9.41 4.08 -4.77
N LEU A 46 9.04 5.33 -4.48
CA LEU A 46 8.90 5.86 -3.13
C LEU A 46 7.51 5.56 -2.54
N VAL A 47 6.46 5.58 -3.37
CA VAL A 47 5.07 5.53 -2.90
C VAL A 47 4.56 4.10 -2.70
N PHE A 48 4.91 3.15 -3.58
CA PHE A 48 4.55 1.73 -3.44
C PHE A 48 4.88 1.14 -2.06
N PRO A 49 6.12 1.25 -1.53
CA PRO A 49 6.43 0.68 -0.23
C PRO A 49 5.64 1.33 0.92
N LEU A 50 5.20 2.59 0.76
CA LEU A 50 4.41 3.29 1.78
C LEU A 50 3.02 2.68 1.98
N VAL A 51 2.46 1.95 1.00
CA VAL A 51 1.22 1.18 1.19
C VAL A 51 1.43 0.07 2.22
N GLY A 52 2.54 -0.67 2.12
CA GLY A 52 2.92 -1.69 3.10
C GLY A 52 3.19 -1.08 4.48
N VAL A 53 3.92 0.03 4.53
CA VAL A 53 4.17 0.78 5.78
C VAL A 53 2.85 1.21 6.43
N ALA A 54 1.90 1.74 5.66
CA ALA A 54 0.62 2.21 6.19
C ALA A 54 -0.16 1.07 6.89
N LEU A 55 -0.17 -0.13 6.30
CA LEU A 55 -0.75 -1.33 6.90
C LEU A 55 0.02 -1.78 8.15
N ALA A 56 1.36 -1.83 8.08
CA ALA A 56 2.20 -2.28 9.19
C ALA A 56 2.10 -1.38 10.43
N VAL A 57 1.88 -0.08 10.26
CA VAL A 57 1.73 0.86 11.38
C VAL A 57 0.41 0.65 12.13
N LEU A 58 -0.60 0.01 11.55
CA LEU A 58 -1.85 -0.31 12.25
C LEU A 58 -1.64 -1.30 13.41
N VAL A 59 -0.54 -2.06 13.40
CA VAL A 59 -0.13 -2.92 14.53
C VAL A 59 1.03 -2.32 15.33
N ARG A 60 1.27 -1.00 15.27
CA ARG A 60 2.36 -0.35 16.02
C ARG A 60 2.27 -0.59 17.53
N GLY A 61 3.41 -0.66 18.20
CA GLY A 61 3.51 -0.88 19.66
C GLY A 61 3.23 -2.32 20.11
N ARG A 62 2.89 -3.23 19.20
CA ARG A 62 2.67 -4.65 19.49
C ARG A 62 3.90 -5.50 19.17
N THR A 63 4.14 -6.54 19.96
CA THR A 63 5.29 -7.46 19.79
C THR A 63 4.87 -8.92 19.62
N ASP A 64 3.57 -9.21 19.57
CA ASP A 64 3.04 -10.55 19.37
C ASP A 64 3.27 -11.08 17.94
N ALA A 65 3.17 -12.40 17.77
CA ALA A 65 3.44 -13.09 16.50
C ALA A 65 2.58 -12.55 15.33
N VAL A 66 1.32 -12.22 15.59
CA VAL A 66 0.41 -11.69 14.55
C VAL A 66 0.91 -10.33 14.04
N ALA A 67 1.34 -9.45 14.94
CA ALA A 67 1.92 -8.16 14.56
C ALA A 67 3.21 -8.33 13.73
N TRP A 68 4.03 -9.35 14.03
CA TRP A 68 5.20 -9.68 13.22
C TRP A 68 4.83 -10.22 11.85
N VAL A 69 3.84 -11.10 11.74
CA VAL A 69 3.37 -11.60 10.43
C VAL A 69 2.92 -10.45 9.55
N VAL A 70 2.09 -9.53 10.06
CA VAL A 70 1.65 -8.33 9.32
C VAL A 70 2.84 -7.50 8.82
N ARG A 71 3.83 -7.24 9.68
CA ARG A 71 5.01 -6.45 9.31
C ARG A 71 5.88 -7.13 8.26
N LEU A 72 6.11 -8.43 8.41
CA LEU A 72 6.92 -9.20 7.48
C LEU A 72 6.24 -9.31 6.12
N SER A 73 4.93 -9.60 6.08
CA SER A 73 4.18 -9.61 4.82
C SER A 73 4.13 -8.24 4.15
N ALA A 74 3.98 -7.15 4.92
CA ALA A 74 4.05 -5.79 4.41
C ALA A 74 5.44 -5.45 3.84
N TYR A 75 6.51 -5.89 4.52
CA TYR A 75 7.88 -5.72 4.07
C TYR A 75 8.16 -6.52 2.79
N VAL A 76 7.69 -7.76 2.69
CA VAL A 76 7.81 -8.58 1.47
C VAL A 76 7.06 -7.92 0.31
N TYR A 77 5.84 -7.44 0.52
CA TYR A 77 5.12 -6.63 -0.47
C TYR A 77 5.95 -5.43 -0.92
N ALA A 78 6.38 -4.59 0.02
CA ALA A 78 7.14 -3.38 -0.27
C ALA A 78 8.41 -3.69 -1.07
N THR A 79 9.14 -4.74 -0.69
CA THR A 79 10.40 -5.11 -1.33
C THR A 79 10.19 -5.65 -2.74
N PHE A 80 9.33 -6.66 -2.89
CA PHE A 80 9.15 -7.36 -4.16
C PHE A 80 8.35 -6.54 -5.17
N TYR A 81 7.36 -5.77 -4.73
CA TYR A 81 6.59 -4.89 -5.61
C TYR A 81 7.44 -3.70 -6.09
N THR A 82 8.30 -3.15 -5.23
CA THR A 82 9.30 -2.15 -5.65
C THR A 82 10.33 -2.75 -6.62
N ALA A 83 10.75 -4.00 -6.42
CA ALA A 83 11.67 -4.65 -7.37
C ALA A 83 11.03 -4.84 -8.76
N LEU A 84 9.74 -5.21 -8.83
CA LEU A 84 8.95 -5.14 -10.08
C LEU A 84 9.02 -3.74 -10.69
N ASP A 85 8.72 -2.70 -9.88
CA ASP A 85 8.64 -1.31 -10.31
C ASP A 85 9.97 -0.81 -10.93
N VAL A 86 11.09 -1.18 -10.32
CA VAL A 86 12.43 -0.87 -10.84
C VAL A 86 12.70 -1.57 -12.17
N VAL A 87 12.42 -2.86 -12.28
CA VAL A 87 12.76 -3.64 -13.47
C VAL A 87 11.80 -3.35 -14.63
N SER A 88 10.50 -3.55 -14.43
CA SER A 88 9.46 -3.43 -15.46
C SER A 88 8.99 -2.00 -15.67
N GLY A 89 9.07 -1.17 -14.63
CA GLY A 89 8.66 0.23 -14.70
C GLY A 89 9.76 1.11 -15.25
N ILE A 90 10.77 1.31 -14.41
CA ILE A 90 11.85 2.25 -14.65
C ILE A 90 12.76 1.73 -15.76
N GLY A 91 13.30 0.52 -15.61
CA GLY A 91 14.27 -0.04 -16.55
C GLY A 91 13.69 -0.23 -17.96
N ALA A 92 12.57 -0.96 -18.07
CA ALA A 92 11.95 -1.21 -19.38
C ALA A 92 11.45 0.08 -20.04
N GLY A 93 10.86 1.00 -19.28
CA GLY A 93 10.42 2.31 -19.76
C GLY A 93 11.59 3.13 -20.32
N TRP A 94 12.67 3.27 -19.56
CA TRP A 94 13.86 4.00 -19.98
C TRP A 94 14.47 3.42 -21.26
N VAL A 95 14.75 2.12 -21.27
CA VAL A 95 15.38 1.46 -22.43
C VAL A 95 14.50 1.61 -23.67
N THR A 96 13.19 1.41 -23.55
CA THR A 96 12.27 1.55 -24.69
C THR A 96 12.27 2.96 -25.25
N HIS A 97 12.35 3.98 -24.39
CA HIS A 97 12.45 5.37 -24.84
C HIS A 97 13.74 5.64 -25.60
N GLN A 98 14.87 5.08 -25.15
CA GLN A 98 16.19 5.26 -25.78
C GLN A 98 16.33 4.61 -27.17
N LEU A 99 15.44 3.68 -27.54
CA LEU A 99 15.49 3.05 -28.86
C LEU A 99 15.13 4.01 -29.99
N GLY A 100 14.36 5.07 -29.70
CA GLY A 100 13.86 5.99 -30.72
C GLY A 100 12.58 5.51 -31.42
N PRO A 101 11.96 6.38 -32.23
CA PRO A 101 10.70 6.10 -32.90
C PRO A 101 10.86 5.02 -33.98
N GLY A 102 9.85 4.17 -34.14
CA GLY A 102 9.80 3.14 -35.19
C GLY A 102 10.70 1.92 -34.95
N VAL A 103 11.49 1.90 -33.87
CA VAL A 103 12.32 0.76 -33.52
C VAL A 103 11.52 -0.25 -32.71
N GLU A 104 11.52 -1.50 -33.15
CA GLU A 104 10.85 -2.58 -32.45
C GLU A 104 11.51 -2.85 -31.09
N ARG A 105 10.68 -3.15 -30.09
CA ARG A 105 11.14 -3.48 -28.74
C ARG A 105 12.00 -4.75 -28.76
N PRO A 106 13.29 -4.69 -28.36
CA PRO A 106 14.17 -5.84 -28.40
C PRO A 106 13.80 -6.87 -27.33
N ALA A 107 14.19 -8.13 -27.57
CA ALA A 107 13.93 -9.24 -26.65
C ALA A 107 14.43 -8.98 -25.23
N ALA A 108 15.52 -8.21 -25.07
CA ALA A 108 16.05 -7.80 -23.76
C ALA A 108 15.00 -7.09 -22.89
N VAL A 109 14.21 -6.17 -23.46
CA VAL A 109 13.14 -5.49 -22.71
C VAL A 109 12.04 -6.48 -22.32
N SER A 110 11.70 -7.43 -23.19
CA SER A 110 10.76 -8.51 -22.84
C SER A 110 11.28 -9.43 -21.74
N GLN A 111 12.60 -9.68 -21.66
CA GLN A 111 13.20 -10.43 -20.55
C GLN A 111 13.07 -9.69 -19.21
N MET A 112 13.10 -8.35 -19.21
CA MET A 112 12.88 -7.57 -17.99
C MET A 112 11.50 -7.85 -17.39
N PHE A 113 10.44 -7.90 -18.20
CA PHE A 113 9.10 -8.27 -17.73
C PHE A 113 9.02 -9.71 -17.22
N ARG A 114 9.75 -10.65 -17.83
CA ARG A 114 9.79 -12.05 -17.36
C ARG A 114 10.43 -12.20 -15.97
N ILE A 115 11.27 -11.25 -15.57
CA ILE A 115 11.84 -11.18 -14.22
C ILE A 115 10.91 -10.37 -13.30
N GLY A 116 10.45 -9.21 -13.76
CA GLY A 116 9.65 -8.29 -12.96
C GLY A 116 8.28 -8.86 -12.58
N THR A 117 7.56 -9.49 -13.51
CA THR A 117 6.21 -10.01 -13.24
C THR A 117 6.18 -11.02 -12.09
N PRO A 118 7.03 -12.07 -12.05
CA PRO A 118 7.10 -12.96 -10.90
C PRO A 118 7.43 -12.27 -9.56
N LEU A 119 8.25 -11.20 -9.58
CA LEU A 119 8.49 -10.41 -8.36
C LEU A 119 7.21 -9.70 -7.91
N GLY A 120 6.49 -9.10 -8.85
CA GLY A 120 5.18 -8.49 -8.61
C GLY A 120 4.16 -9.46 -8.02
N GLU A 121 4.13 -10.69 -8.54
CA GLU A 121 3.28 -11.78 -8.03
C GLU A 121 3.59 -12.08 -6.56
N VAL A 122 4.86 -12.29 -6.21
CA VAL A 122 5.27 -12.50 -4.80
C VAL A 122 4.85 -11.32 -3.92
N GLY A 123 5.07 -10.10 -4.38
CA GLY A 123 4.68 -8.89 -3.65
C GLY A 123 3.17 -8.80 -3.42
N SER A 124 2.36 -9.03 -4.45
CA SER A 124 0.90 -8.93 -4.37
C SER A 124 0.27 -10.05 -3.53
N TRP A 125 0.81 -11.28 -3.58
CA TRP A 125 0.42 -12.34 -2.64
C TRP A 125 0.75 -11.98 -1.19
N ALA A 126 1.93 -11.40 -0.95
CA ALA A 126 2.30 -10.92 0.39
C ALA A 126 1.35 -9.82 0.89
N LEU A 127 0.88 -8.94 0.00
CA LEU A 127 -0.13 -7.93 0.33
C LEU A 127 -1.47 -8.58 0.74
N LEU A 128 -1.94 -9.60 0.01
CA LEU A 128 -3.15 -10.34 0.36
C LEU A 128 -3.03 -11.00 1.74
N VAL A 129 -1.90 -11.64 2.02
CA VAL A 129 -1.61 -12.22 3.35
C VAL A 129 -1.62 -11.13 4.43
N CYS A 130 -0.95 -10.01 4.18
CA CYS A 130 -0.90 -8.87 5.10
C CYS A 130 -2.29 -8.38 5.46
N VAL A 131 -3.14 -8.15 4.46
CA VAL A 131 -4.51 -7.67 4.64
C VAL A 131 -5.36 -8.73 5.34
N GLY A 132 -5.29 -9.99 4.92
CA GLY A 132 -6.09 -11.07 5.52
C GLY A 132 -5.79 -11.25 7.01
N VAL A 133 -4.51 -11.33 7.38
CA VAL A 133 -4.09 -11.47 8.78
C VAL A 133 -4.51 -10.24 9.59
N LEU A 134 -4.31 -9.04 9.05
CA LEU A 134 -4.70 -7.81 9.71
C LEU A 134 -6.21 -7.75 9.96
N VAL A 135 -7.04 -8.07 8.96
CA VAL A 135 -8.51 -8.06 9.09
C VAL A 135 -8.98 -9.05 10.16
N VAL A 136 -8.48 -10.28 10.14
CA VAL A 136 -8.83 -11.30 11.15
C VAL A 136 -8.44 -10.84 12.56
N ASP A 137 -7.23 -10.30 12.71
CA ASP A 137 -6.76 -9.77 13.99
C ASP A 137 -7.64 -8.62 14.52
N GLN A 138 -8.04 -7.69 13.64
CA GLN A 138 -8.88 -6.56 14.03
C GLN A 138 -10.32 -6.98 14.34
N LEU A 139 -10.87 -8.01 13.67
CA LEU A 139 -12.19 -8.57 13.98
C LEU A 139 -12.25 -9.11 15.42
N VAL A 140 -11.16 -9.71 15.89
CA VAL A 140 -11.06 -10.26 17.25
C VAL A 140 -10.86 -9.16 18.29
N ARG A 141 -10.09 -8.12 17.94
CA ARG A 141 -9.61 -7.13 18.92
C ARG A 141 -10.48 -5.89 19.06
N LEU A 142 -11.14 -5.47 17.99
CA LEU A 142 -11.93 -4.24 18.00
C LEU A 142 -13.39 -4.53 18.38
N ARG A 143 -13.97 -3.66 19.20
CA ARG A 143 -15.38 -3.76 19.65
C ARG A 143 -16.37 -3.23 18.60
N ALA A 144 -16.10 -3.52 17.33
CA ALA A 144 -16.91 -3.08 16.19
C ALA A 144 -16.86 -4.10 15.03
N PRO A 145 -17.15 -5.39 15.28
CA PRO A 145 -16.88 -6.47 14.31
C PRO A 145 -17.60 -6.29 12.98
N VAL A 146 -18.82 -5.73 12.96
CA VAL A 146 -19.55 -5.46 11.71
C VAL A 146 -18.83 -4.41 10.86
N LEU A 147 -18.43 -3.28 11.47
CA LEU A 147 -17.74 -2.21 10.75
C LEU A 147 -16.35 -2.65 10.29
N VAL A 148 -15.62 -3.38 11.13
CA VAL A 148 -14.33 -3.98 10.77
C VAL A 148 -14.50 -4.99 9.64
N GLY A 149 -15.55 -5.80 9.65
CA GLY A 149 -15.87 -6.73 8.57
C GLY A 149 -16.09 -6.02 7.24
N LEU A 150 -16.89 -4.94 7.23
CA LEU A 150 -17.13 -4.15 6.02
C LEU A 150 -15.84 -3.49 5.49
N VAL A 151 -15.04 -2.88 6.37
CA VAL A 151 -13.74 -2.30 6.00
C VAL A 151 -12.76 -3.39 5.53
N GLY A 152 -12.80 -4.56 6.14
CA GLY A 152 -12.00 -5.72 5.76
C GLY A 152 -12.34 -6.22 4.36
N LEU A 153 -13.62 -6.28 4.00
CA LEU A 153 -14.06 -6.62 2.64
C LEU A 153 -13.53 -5.61 1.62
N VAL A 154 -13.57 -4.31 1.93
CA VAL A 154 -12.98 -3.25 1.07
C VAL A 154 -11.49 -3.48 0.87
N LEU A 155 -10.74 -3.74 1.94
CA LEU A 155 -9.29 -3.98 1.86
C LEU A 155 -8.96 -5.26 1.06
N LEU A 156 -9.68 -6.35 1.30
CA LEU A 156 -9.46 -7.62 0.60
C LEU A 156 -9.79 -7.52 -0.89
N ALA A 157 -10.91 -6.86 -1.24
CA ALA A 157 -11.23 -6.56 -2.62
C ALA A 157 -10.16 -5.67 -3.27
N GLY A 158 -9.66 -4.67 -2.54
CA GLY A 158 -8.57 -3.81 -3.00
C GLY A 158 -7.29 -4.58 -3.31
N ALA A 159 -6.84 -5.42 -2.37
CA ALA A 159 -5.66 -6.26 -2.54
C ALA A 159 -5.81 -7.25 -3.69
N TRP A 160 -7.00 -7.85 -3.86
CA TRP A 160 -7.28 -8.76 -4.97
C TRP A 160 -7.25 -8.06 -6.33
N LEU A 161 -7.83 -6.86 -6.44
CA LEU A 161 -7.80 -6.08 -7.67
C LEU A 161 -6.39 -5.63 -8.04
N VAL A 162 -5.54 -5.29 -7.06
CA VAL A 162 -4.11 -5.05 -7.29
C VAL A 162 -3.38 -6.31 -7.75
N HIS A 163 -3.73 -7.48 -7.20
CA HIS A 163 -3.13 -8.73 -7.62
C HIS A 163 -3.45 -9.06 -9.08
N VAL A 164 -4.69 -8.86 -9.53
CA VAL A 164 -5.11 -9.18 -10.91
C VAL A 164 -4.73 -8.07 -11.91
N GLY A 165 -4.85 -6.80 -11.51
CA GLY A 165 -4.71 -5.64 -12.40
C GLY A 165 -3.41 -4.85 -12.24
N HIS A 166 -2.55 -5.23 -11.30
CA HIS A 166 -1.42 -4.41 -10.86
C HIS A 166 -1.85 -2.96 -10.55
N ILE A 167 -1.29 -1.97 -11.24
CA ILE A 167 -1.72 -0.56 -11.18
C ILE A 167 -2.43 -0.11 -12.48
N PHE A 168 -2.67 -1.03 -13.42
CA PHE A 168 -3.36 -0.73 -14.67
C PHE A 168 -4.84 -0.42 -14.39
N ALA A 169 -5.36 0.62 -15.02
CA ALA A 169 -6.78 0.92 -14.95
C ALA A 169 -7.61 -0.12 -15.74
N PRO A 170 -8.86 -0.42 -15.35
CA PRO A 170 -9.54 0.08 -14.17
C PRO A 170 -9.20 -0.67 -12.86
N GLU A 171 -8.81 -1.94 -12.93
CA GLU A 171 -8.74 -2.84 -11.77
C GLU A 171 -7.71 -2.37 -10.75
N GLY A 172 -6.48 -2.11 -11.19
CA GLY A 172 -5.39 -1.68 -10.31
C GLY A 172 -5.64 -0.32 -9.66
N VAL A 173 -6.25 0.62 -10.40
CA VAL A 173 -6.67 1.93 -9.88
C VAL A 173 -7.72 1.76 -8.78
N ALA A 174 -8.77 0.98 -9.06
CA ALA A 174 -9.79 0.68 -8.06
C ALA A 174 -9.19 -0.04 -6.85
N GLY A 175 -8.27 -0.97 -7.08
CA GLY A 175 -7.56 -1.71 -6.05
C GLY A 175 -6.79 -0.80 -5.08
N MET A 176 -5.98 0.11 -5.63
CA MET A 176 -5.20 1.09 -4.84
C MET A 176 -6.10 2.08 -4.09
N ALA A 177 -7.22 2.50 -4.70
CA ALA A 177 -8.18 3.37 -4.05
C ALA A 177 -8.83 2.68 -2.85
N LEU A 178 -9.28 1.43 -3.01
CA LEU A 178 -9.88 0.63 -1.94
C LEU A 178 -8.88 0.33 -0.82
N LEU A 179 -7.61 0.05 -1.15
CA LEU A 179 -6.54 -0.11 -0.16
C LEU A 179 -6.32 1.17 0.65
N GLY A 180 -6.23 2.33 -0.01
CA GLY A 180 -6.08 3.62 0.67
C GLY A 180 -7.26 3.93 1.58
N LEU A 181 -8.48 3.88 1.04
CA LEU A 181 -9.71 4.14 1.80
C LEU A 181 -9.89 3.16 2.96
N GLY A 182 -9.69 1.87 2.71
CA GLY A 182 -9.81 0.83 3.73
C GLY A 182 -8.78 0.97 4.85
N THR A 183 -7.54 1.33 4.53
CA THR A 183 -6.48 1.53 5.53
C THR A 183 -6.80 2.72 6.43
N GLY A 184 -7.22 3.84 5.83
CA GLY A 184 -7.66 5.02 6.57
C GLY A 184 -8.90 4.74 7.44
N ALA A 185 -9.90 4.04 6.88
CA ALA A 185 -11.10 3.66 7.62
C ALA A 185 -10.78 2.76 8.82
N LEU A 186 -9.93 1.73 8.63
CA LEU A 186 -9.54 0.84 9.72
C LEU A 186 -8.80 1.59 10.83
N ALA A 187 -7.95 2.56 10.47
CA ALA A 187 -7.29 3.44 11.42
C ALA A 187 -8.28 4.28 12.23
N LEU A 188 -9.35 4.77 11.60
CA LEU A 188 -10.39 5.53 12.28
C LEU A 188 -11.16 4.65 13.29
N VAL A 189 -11.56 3.44 12.88
CA VAL A 189 -12.29 2.49 13.74
C VAL A 189 -11.46 2.09 14.96
N GLY A 190 -10.16 1.84 14.78
CA GLY A 190 -9.25 1.51 15.89
C GLY A 190 -9.18 2.62 16.94
N ARG A 191 -9.07 3.89 16.50
CA ARG A 191 -8.99 5.05 17.41
C ARG A 191 -10.28 5.29 18.18
N ASP A 192 -11.43 5.15 17.53
CA ASP A 192 -12.73 5.34 18.19
C ASP A 192 -12.98 4.28 19.26
N THR A 193 -12.49 3.05 19.04
CA THR A 193 -12.55 1.96 20.01
C THR A 193 -11.65 2.25 21.22
N GLU A 194 -10.42 2.74 21.01
CA GLU A 194 -9.51 3.12 22.10
C GLU A 194 -10.07 4.25 22.97
N GLN A 195 -10.67 5.28 22.35
CA GLN A 195 -11.28 6.40 23.07
C GLN A 195 -12.49 5.96 23.91
N LYS A 196 -13.38 5.14 23.35
CA LYS A 196 -14.54 4.60 24.09
C LYS A 196 -14.13 3.70 25.25
N SER A 197 -12.96 3.06 25.18
CA SER A 197 -12.42 2.23 26.26
C SER A 197 -11.78 3.02 27.41
N GLY A 198 -11.79 4.37 27.38
CA GLY A 198 -11.28 5.21 28.48
C GLY A 198 -9.75 5.20 28.63
N ARG A 199 -9.01 4.71 27.64
CA ARG A 199 -7.54 4.66 27.68
C ARG A 199 -6.95 6.01 27.28
N THR A 200 -7.25 7.06 28.05
CA THR A 200 -6.53 8.32 27.97
C THR A 200 -5.20 8.10 28.68
N VAL A 201 -4.12 7.90 27.92
CA VAL A 201 -2.77 8.08 28.47
C VAL A 201 -2.70 9.55 28.92
N GLN A 202 -2.86 9.79 30.22
CA GLN A 202 -2.53 11.10 30.77
C GLN A 202 -1.05 11.36 30.47
N PRO A 203 -0.68 12.54 29.94
CA PRO A 203 0.72 12.94 29.97
C PRO A 203 1.11 13.02 31.45
N SER A 204 2.09 12.22 31.85
CA SER A 204 2.72 12.31 33.17
C SER A 204 3.27 13.72 33.34
N GLY A 205 2.47 14.61 33.92
CA GLY A 205 2.93 15.92 34.38
C GLY A 205 4.03 15.72 35.42
N PRO A 206 5.02 16.62 35.48
CA PRO A 206 6.08 16.51 36.46
C PRO A 206 5.50 16.62 37.87
N PRO A 207 6.05 15.89 38.86
CA PRO A 207 5.56 15.96 40.23
C PRO A 207 5.69 17.38 40.75
N THR A 208 4.56 17.96 41.14
CA THR A 208 4.51 19.18 41.95
C THR A 208 5.23 18.89 43.27
N ARG A 209 6.42 19.48 43.44
CA ARG A 209 7.06 19.52 44.76
C ARG A 209 6.18 20.35 45.68
N GLN A 210 5.54 19.70 46.65
CA GLN A 210 5.05 20.37 47.84
C GLN A 210 6.25 20.70 48.75
N GLY A 211 6.13 21.82 49.45
CA GLY A 211 7.21 22.58 50.06
C GLY A 211 8.04 21.86 51.12
N VAL A 212 9.24 22.39 51.30
CA VAL A 212 9.78 22.80 52.60
C VAL A 212 10.24 24.24 52.45
#